data_AF-A0A915A789-F1
#
_entry.id   AF-A0A915A789-F1
#
_cell.length_a   1.000
_cell.length_b   1.000
_cell.length_c   1.000
_cell.angle_alpha   90.00
_cell.angle_beta   90.00
_cell.angle_gamma   90.00
#
_symmetry.space_group_name_H-M   'P 1'
#
loop_
_entity.id
_entity.type
_entity.pdbx_description
1 polymer ?
#
loop_
_entity_poly.entity_id
_entity_poly.type
_entity_poly.pdbx_seq_one_letter_code
_entity_poly.pdbx_strand_id
1 'polypeptide(L)'
;MFGVFGFALGTASGGIITRRFRLNGRCAALFVFVVSTINLCLFAAKIFLGCQSVVNTIGLTGMATNFNYTVPCNADCGCESAPLFPVCNSKGYAYYSPCHAGCREVIVNSADAYHLEFASCDCSPGEVLKKELCNDDCKMMIIVFFICVIVGAFVAGNGLVPGMLILLRSVPPAHRSISLGLQGFLVSLLATLPSPLLWGAIFDSACLVWNQTCSSASGSCAIYDPVALRIRTHVMYVAIRSSAVLIDLYVVYHASNINILEEEEEPDNVERRESLTLEPLPNTL
;
A
#
# COMPACT_ATOMS: atom_id res chain seq x y z
N MET A 1 4.47 0.84 -8.56
CA MET A 1 5.65 0.04 -8.96
C MET A 1 6.83 0.14 -7.98
N PHE A 2 7.19 1.32 -7.46
CA PHE A 2 8.38 1.48 -6.59
C PHE A 2 8.47 0.52 -5.38
N GLY A 3 7.37 0.25 -4.70
CA GLY A 3 7.35 -0.71 -3.57
C GLY A 3 7.68 -2.16 -3.98
N VAL A 4 7.38 -2.57 -5.22
CA VAL A 4 7.63 -3.95 -5.69
C VAL A 4 9.13 -4.23 -5.77
N PHE A 5 9.91 -3.26 -6.26
CA PHE A 5 11.37 -3.36 -6.29
C PHE A 5 11.95 -3.45 -4.88
N GLY A 6 11.46 -2.62 -3.95
CA GLY A 6 11.87 -2.70 -2.54
C GLY A 6 11.60 -4.08 -1.94
N PHE A 7 10.40 -4.63 -2.18
CA PHE A 7 10.03 -5.96 -1.71
C PHE A 7 10.88 -7.09 -2.30
N ALA A 8 11.19 -7.03 -3.60
CA ALA A 8 12.03 -8.02 -4.27
C ALA A 8 13.47 -8.01 -3.70
N LEU A 9 14.07 -6.82 -3.55
CA LEU A 9 15.38 -6.67 -2.91
C LEU A 9 15.36 -7.13 -1.45
N GLY A 10 14.29 -6.81 -0.73
CA GLY A 10 14.05 -7.28 0.64
C GLY A 10 14.03 -8.81 0.71
N THR A 11 13.30 -9.45 -0.20
CA THR A 11 13.21 -10.93 -0.27
C THR A 11 14.57 -11.57 -0.55
N ALA A 12 15.33 -11.04 -1.51
CA ALA A 12 16.67 -11.52 -1.80
C ALA A 12 17.61 -11.36 -0.59
N SER A 13 17.60 -10.18 0.05
CA SER A 13 18.42 -9.91 1.23
C SER A 13 18.03 -10.79 2.42
N GLY A 14 16.74 -11.01 2.68
CA GLY A 14 16.25 -11.91 3.73
C GLY A 14 16.70 -13.36 3.51
N GLY A 15 16.73 -13.82 2.25
CA GLY A 15 17.29 -15.14 1.91
C GLY A 15 18.80 -15.24 2.16
N ILE A 16 19.56 -14.20 1.77
CA ILE A 16 21.01 -14.14 2.03
C ILE A 16 21.30 -14.12 3.54
N ILE A 17 20.57 -13.31 4.31
CA ILE A 17 20.68 -13.22 5.77
C ILE A 17 20.40 -14.59 6.39
N THR A 18 19.30 -15.24 5.98
CA THR A 18 18.92 -16.54 6.51
C THR A 18 19.97 -17.61 6.23
N ARG A 19 20.56 -17.60 5.02
CA ARG A 19 21.65 -18.53 4.65
C ARG A 19 22.95 -18.24 5.39
N ARG A 20 23.32 -16.97 5.51
CA ARG A 20 24.62 -16.54 6.08
C ARG A 20 24.68 -16.76 7.59
N PHE A 21 23.60 -16.45 8.30
CA PHE A 21 23.52 -16.60 9.76
C PHE A 21 23.04 -17.99 10.20
N ARG A 22 22.73 -18.89 9.25
CA ARG A 22 22.15 -20.22 9.52
C ARG A 22 21.04 -20.13 10.57
N LEU A 23 20.04 -19.28 10.30
CA LEU A 23 18.98 -19.00 11.28
C LEU A 23 18.27 -20.32 11.66
N ASN A 24 18.49 -20.73 12.91
CA ASN A 24 17.82 -21.87 13.52
C ASN A 24 16.35 -21.49 13.85
N GLY A 25 15.43 -22.45 14.01
CA GLY A 25 13.98 -22.21 14.07
C GLY A 25 13.55 -21.03 14.96
N ARG A 26 13.99 -21.03 16.23
CA ARG A 26 13.76 -19.92 17.17
C ARG A 26 14.32 -18.58 16.70
N CYS A 27 15.56 -18.56 16.20
CA CYS A 27 16.20 -17.34 15.71
C CYS A 27 15.51 -16.80 14.45
N ALA A 28 15.02 -17.68 13.57
CA ALA A 28 14.24 -17.31 12.41
C ALA A 28 12.88 -16.70 12.82
N ALA A 29 12.19 -17.32 13.78
CA ALA A 29 10.92 -16.79 14.31
C ALA A 29 11.10 -15.41 14.94
N LEU A 30 12.15 -15.23 15.75
CA LEU A 30 12.48 -13.93 16.36
C LEU A 30 12.82 -12.89 15.30
N PHE A 31 13.57 -13.26 14.26
CA PHE A 31 13.88 -12.37 13.15
C PHE A 31 12.62 -11.89 12.41
N VAL A 32 11.70 -12.81 12.11
CA VAL A 32 10.41 -12.47 11.48
C VAL A 32 9.60 -11.53 12.37
N PHE A 33 9.51 -11.81 13.67
CA PHE A 33 8.82 -10.96 14.64
C PHE A 33 9.39 -9.53 14.69
N VAL A 34 10.73 -9.38 14.72
CA VAL A 34 11.40 -8.07 14.71
C VAL A 34 11.10 -7.32 13.42
N VAL A 35 11.20 -7.99 12.26
CA VAL A 35 10.88 -7.41 10.96
C VAL A 35 9.42 -6.96 10.88
N SER A 36 8.48 -7.79 11.33
CA SER A 36 7.04 -7.47 11.40
C SER A 36 6.78 -6.25 12.30
N THR A 37 7.45 -6.18 13.45
CA THR A 37 7.32 -5.06 14.40
C THR A 37 7.86 -3.75 13.82
N ILE A 38 9.02 -3.76 13.17
CA ILE A 38 9.56 -2.58 12.47
C ILE A 38 8.59 -2.11 11.38
N ASN A 39 8.02 -3.04 10.62
CA ASN A 39 7.06 -2.73 9.58
C ASN A 39 5.78 -2.10 10.14
N LEU A 40 5.26 -2.61 11.26
CA LEU A 40 4.13 -2.02 11.99
C LEU A 40 4.41 -0.56 12.37
N CYS A 41 5.59 -0.27 12.95
CA CYS A 41 5.99 1.08 13.30
C CYS A 41 6.09 2.00 12.08
N LEU A 42 6.62 1.51 10.95
CA LEU A 42 6.68 2.29 9.70
C LEU A 42 5.29 2.60 9.13
N PHE A 43 4.34 1.66 9.25
CA PHE A 43 2.94 1.91 8.86
C PHE A 43 2.25 2.92 9.78
N ALA A 44 2.48 2.83 11.09
CA ALA A 44 1.96 3.81 12.04
C ALA A 44 2.54 5.22 11.80
N ALA A 45 3.84 5.33 11.55
CA ALA A 45 4.50 6.61 11.26
C ALA A 45 3.90 7.32 10.02
N LYS A 46 3.49 6.55 9.00
CA LYS A 46 2.85 7.11 7.80
C LYS A 46 1.50 7.79 8.06
N ILE A 47 0.82 7.53 9.17
CA ILE A 47 -0.42 8.23 9.56
C ILE A 47 -0.16 9.74 9.70
N PHE A 48 1.01 10.11 10.21
CA PHE A 48 1.36 11.51 10.46
C PHE A 48 1.86 12.24 9.21
N LEU A 49 2.26 11.52 8.16
CA LEU A 49 2.72 12.12 6.90
C LEU A 49 1.53 12.63 6.11
N GLY A 50 1.38 13.94 5.98
CA GLY A 50 0.38 14.54 5.11
C GLY A 50 0.66 15.99 4.85
N CYS A 51 -0.04 16.51 3.85
CA CYS A 51 0.13 17.86 3.35
C CYS A 51 -1.21 18.39 2.85
N GLN A 52 -1.28 19.70 2.69
CA GLN A 52 -2.41 20.38 2.06
C GLN A 52 -2.09 20.53 0.58
N SER A 53 -2.90 19.93 -0.29
CA SER A 53 -2.82 20.15 -1.73
C SER A 53 -3.94 21.08 -2.19
N VAL A 54 -3.79 21.67 -3.37
CA VAL A 54 -4.79 22.52 -4.02
C VAL A 54 -6.14 21.83 -4.14
N VAL A 55 -6.15 20.54 -4.50
CA VAL A 55 -7.39 19.75 -4.59
C VAL A 55 -8.04 19.57 -3.21
N ASN A 56 -7.24 19.45 -2.14
CA ASN A 56 -7.78 19.42 -0.79
C ASN A 56 -8.47 20.73 -0.42
N THR A 57 -7.85 21.88 -0.73
CA THR A 57 -8.44 23.20 -0.46
C THR A 57 -9.78 23.37 -1.18
N ILE A 58 -9.87 22.92 -2.44
CA ILE A 58 -11.12 22.93 -3.21
C ILE A 58 -12.16 22.02 -2.54
N GLY A 59 -11.78 20.80 -2.13
CA GLY A 59 -12.67 19.87 -1.43
C GLY A 59 -13.20 20.40 -0.09
N LEU A 60 -12.34 21.03 0.72
CA LEU A 60 -12.74 21.68 1.98
C LEU A 60 -13.70 22.86 1.74
N THR A 61 -13.42 23.68 0.72
CA THR A 61 -14.29 24.79 0.32
C THR A 61 -15.66 24.25 -0.13
N GLY A 62 -15.66 23.18 -0.93
CA GLY A 62 -16.88 22.48 -1.33
C GLY A 62 -17.68 21.97 -0.13
N MET A 63 -17.04 21.35 0.87
CA MET A 63 -17.76 20.93 2.08
C MET A 63 -18.41 22.10 2.82
N ALA A 64 -17.77 23.28 2.86
CA ALA A 64 -18.34 24.47 3.48
C ALA A 64 -19.54 25.05 2.69
N THR A 65 -19.55 24.91 1.36
CA THR A 65 -20.58 25.45 0.47
C THR A 65 -21.57 24.40 -0.05
N ASN A 66 -21.62 23.20 0.53
CA ASN A 66 -22.41 22.06 0.03
C ASN A 66 -22.14 21.73 -1.45
N PHE A 67 -20.87 21.82 -1.85
CA PHE A 67 -20.33 21.59 -3.20
C PHE A 67 -20.92 22.49 -4.27
N ASN A 68 -21.54 23.60 -3.86
CA ASN A 68 -21.95 24.67 -4.74
C ASN A 68 -20.82 25.70 -4.83
N TYR A 69 -20.17 25.78 -5.98
CA TYR A 69 -19.11 26.75 -6.25
C TYR A 69 -19.62 27.99 -7.01
N THR A 70 -20.95 28.14 -7.14
CA THR A 70 -21.57 29.30 -7.76
C THR A 70 -21.51 30.50 -6.82
N VAL A 71 -20.95 31.58 -7.34
CA VAL A 71 -20.78 32.89 -6.71
C VAL A 71 -21.29 33.97 -7.68
N PRO A 72 -21.56 35.20 -7.22
CA PRO A 72 -22.14 36.24 -8.08
C PRO A 72 -21.38 36.50 -9.39
N CYS A 73 -20.05 36.32 -9.40
CA CYS A 73 -19.21 36.53 -10.59
C CYS A 73 -19.24 35.38 -11.61
N ASN A 74 -19.74 34.19 -11.27
CA ASN A 74 -19.83 33.05 -12.19
C ASN A 74 -21.27 32.50 -12.35
N ALA A 75 -22.27 33.20 -11.79
CA ALA A 75 -23.67 32.78 -11.78
C ALA A 75 -24.24 32.60 -13.19
N ASP A 76 -23.81 33.43 -14.14
CA ASP A 76 -24.28 33.41 -15.53
C ASP A 76 -23.51 32.43 -16.43
N CYS A 77 -22.53 31.69 -15.88
CA CYS A 77 -21.66 30.81 -16.66
C CYS A 77 -22.21 29.37 -16.83
N GLY A 78 -23.16 28.93 -15.99
CA GLY A 78 -23.76 27.58 -16.09
C GLY A 78 -22.79 26.41 -15.83
N CYS A 79 -21.93 26.52 -14.81
CA CYS A 79 -20.80 25.60 -14.59
C CYS A 79 -21.11 24.22 -13.96
N GLU A 80 -22.39 23.84 -13.84
CA GLU A 80 -22.82 22.66 -13.07
C GLU A 80 -22.21 21.33 -13.56
N SER A 81 -21.92 21.22 -14.86
CA SER A 81 -21.32 20.03 -15.50
C SER A 81 -19.82 20.18 -15.79
N ALA A 82 -19.16 21.23 -15.28
CA ALA A 82 -17.75 21.44 -15.54
C ALA A 82 -16.88 20.36 -14.87
N PRO A 83 -15.92 19.76 -15.59
CA PRO A 83 -14.99 18.82 -14.97
C PRO A 83 -14.06 19.54 -13.98
N LEU A 84 -13.56 18.79 -13.00
CA LEU A 84 -12.53 19.28 -12.09
C LEU A 84 -11.26 19.63 -12.87
N PHE A 85 -10.96 20.93 -12.95
CA PHE A 85 -9.77 21.44 -13.63
C PHE A 85 -9.23 22.63 -12.81
N PRO A 86 -8.48 22.35 -11.73
CA PRO A 86 -8.08 23.40 -10.80
C PRO A 86 -7.17 24.42 -11.47
N VAL A 87 -7.51 25.69 -11.32
CA VAL A 87 -6.73 26.84 -11.78
C VAL A 87 -6.56 27.82 -10.62
N CYS A 88 -5.41 28.46 -10.54
CA CYS A 88 -5.12 29.40 -9.46
C CYS A 88 -4.79 30.78 -10.01
N ASN A 89 -5.10 31.81 -9.21
CA ASN A 89 -4.69 33.18 -9.46
C ASN A 89 -3.29 33.48 -8.89
N SER A 90 -2.76 34.68 -9.14
CA SER A 90 -1.42 35.10 -8.69
C SER A 90 -1.17 34.99 -7.19
N LYS A 91 -2.26 35.00 -6.40
CA LYS A 91 -2.26 34.90 -4.95
C LYS A 91 -2.36 33.45 -4.44
N GLY A 92 -2.47 32.46 -5.34
CA GLY A 92 -2.59 31.05 -5.00
C GLY A 92 -4.01 30.61 -4.61
N TYR A 93 -5.03 31.43 -4.83
CA TYR A 93 -6.42 31.02 -4.61
C TYR A 93 -6.87 30.08 -5.73
N ALA A 94 -7.40 28.91 -5.34
CA ALA A 94 -7.78 27.84 -6.26
C ALA A 94 -9.27 27.85 -6.58
N TYR A 95 -9.60 27.82 -7.87
CA TYR A 95 -10.97 27.64 -8.36
C TYR A 95 -11.17 26.18 -8.80
N TYR A 96 -12.39 25.66 -8.64
CA TYR A 96 -12.75 24.29 -9.04
C TYR A 96 -12.50 24.01 -10.53
N SER A 97 -12.86 24.98 -11.38
CA SER A 97 -12.64 24.94 -12.83
C SER A 97 -12.50 26.37 -13.39
N PRO A 98 -11.97 26.57 -14.60
CA PRO A 98 -11.90 27.89 -15.23
C PRO A 98 -13.30 28.52 -15.46
N CYS A 99 -14.33 27.69 -15.64
CA CYS A 99 -15.72 28.16 -15.67
C CYS A 99 -16.11 28.80 -14.34
N HIS A 100 -15.75 28.17 -13.21
CA HIS A 100 -16.02 28.72 -11.88
C HIS A 100 -15.20 29.97 -11.56
N ALA A 101 -14.15 30.25 -12.31
CA ALA A 101 -13.44 31.53 -12.26
C ALA A 101 -14.07 32.61 -13.18
N GLY A 102 -15.08 32.26 -13.99
CA GLY A 102 -15.73 33.14 -14.95
C GLY A 102 -14.88 33.46 -16.18
N CYS A 103 -13.91 32.62 -16.52
CA CYS A 103 -13.00 32.86 -17.64
C CYS A 103 -13.68 32.61 -18.98
N ARG A 104 -13.55 33.56 -19.91
CA ARG A 104 -14.14 33.49 -21.27
C ARG A 104 -13.12 33.25 -22.37
N GLU A 105 -11.84 33.36 -22.05
CA GLU A 105 -10.75 33.21 -23.01
C GLU A 105 -9.77 32.12 -22.55
N VAL A 106 -9.33 31.32 -23.51
CA VAL A 106 -8.29 30.30 -23.33
C VAL A 106 -7.13 30.65 -24.24
N ILE A 107 -5.96 30.82 -23.65
CA ILE A 107 -4.69 31.08 -24.33
C ILE A 107 -3.91 29.77 -24.35
N VAL A 108 -3.75 29.23 -25.56
CA VAL A 108 -3.08 27.94 -25.79
C VAL A 108 -1.62 28.20 -26.16
N ASN A 109 -0.73 28.20 -25.16
CA ASN A 109 0.71 28.38 -25.37
C ASN A 109 1.41 27.07 -25.78
N SER A 110 0.86 25.93 -25.38
CA SER A 110 1.27 24.58 -25.82
C SER A 110 0.01 23.71 -25.95
N ALA A 111 0.07 22.68 -26.81
CA ALA A 111 -1.00 21.69 -26.94
C ALA A 111 -1.17 20.82 -25.68
N ASP A 112 -0.22 20.89 -24.75
CA ASP A 112 -0.31 20.22 -23.45
C ASP A 112 -1.31 20.93 -22.55
N ALA A 113 -2.35 20.20 -22.10
CA ALA A 113 -3.39 20.70 -21.21
C ALA A 113 -2.86 21.29 -19.89
N TYR A 114 -1.59 21.04 -19.54
CA TYR A 114 -0.94 21.57 -18.34
C TYR A 114 -0.51 23.05 -18.49
N HIS A 115 -0.27 23.51 -19.72
CA HIS A 115 0.22 24.86 -20.03
C HIS A 115 -0.87 25.77 -20.62
N LEU A 116 -2.13 25.42 -20.39
CA LEU A 116 -3.27 26.25 -20.76
C LEU A 116 -3.37 27.43 -19.78
N GLU A 117 -3.57 28.62 -20.35
CA GLU A 117 -3.80 29.83 -19.58
C GLU A 117 -5.21 30.34 -19.82
N PHE A 118 -5.85 30.83 -18.77
CA PHE A 118 -7.23 31.30 -18.83
C PHE A 118 -7.26 32.79 -18.50
N ALA A 119 -7.90 33.57 -19.35
CA ALA A 119 -7.97 35.02 -19.26
C ALA A 119 -9.42 35.50 -19.30
N SER A 120 -9.60 36.81 -19.09
CA SER A 120 -10.90 37.47 -19.10
C SER A 120 -11.89 36.79 -18.13
N CYS A 121 -11.45 36.70 -16.86
CA CYS A 121 -12.15 36.00 -15.78
C CYS A 121 -12.89 36.98 -14.87
N ASP A 122 -14.21 36.83 -14.77
CA ASP A 122 -15.08 37.73 -14.00
C ASP A 122 -14.80 37.65 -12.47
N CYS A 123 -14.32 36.50 -11.97
CA CYS A 123 -13.99 36.30 -10.55
C CYS A 123 -12.53 36.65 -10.18
N SER A 124 -11.68 36.96 -11.16
CA SER A 124 -10.28 37.37 -10.96
C SER A 124 -9.90 38.41 -12.03
N PRO A 125 -10.42 39.64 -11.93
CA PRO A 125 -10.32 40.63 -12.99
C PRO A 125 -8.87 41.07 -13.24
N GLY A 126 -8.46 41.07 -14.51
CA GLY A 126 -7.13 41.51 -14.95
C GLY A 126 -6.00 40.51 -14.69
N GLU A 127 -6.31 39.31 -14.21
CA GLU A 127 -5.32 38.25 -13.96
C GLU A 127 -5.49 37.10 -14.95
N VAL A 128 -4.37 36.44 -15.25
CA VAL A 128 -4.34 35.20 -16.04
C VAL A 128 -4.21 34.03 -15.07
N LEU A 129 -5.16 33.09 -15.13
CA LEU A 129 -5.17 31.90 -14.30
C LEU A 129 -4.45 30.76 -14.99
N LYS A 130 -3.62 30.04 -14.23
CA LYS A 130 -2.84 28.92 -14.73
C LYS A 130 -2.80 27.81 -13.69
N LYS A 131 -2.65 26.57 -14.14
CA LYS A 131 -2.49 25.42 -13.24
C LYS A 131 -1.15 25.46 -12.50
N GLU A 132 -0.11 25.98 -13.15
CA GLU A 132 1.24 26.12 -12.56
C GLU A 132 1.28 27.07 -11.37
N LEU A 133 0.33 28.00 -11.29
CA LEU A 133 0.23 28.98 -10.23
C LEU A 133 -0.36 28.38 -8.94
N CYS A 134 -0.89 27.16 -9.04
CA CYS A 134 -1.32 26.37 -7.91
C CYS A 134 -0.09 25.79 -7.21
N ASN A 135 0.40 26.51 -6.19
CA ASN A 135 1.55 26.09 -5.42
C ASN A 135 1.13 25.07 -4.35
N ASP A 136 1.84 23.94 -4.29
CA ASP A 136 1.59 22.85 -3.32
C ASP A 136 2.84 22.61 -2.47
N ASP A 137 2.72 22.70 -1.14
CA ASP A 137 3.80 22.38 -0.19
C ASP A 137 4.02 20.86 0.01
N CYS A 138 3.35 20.05 -0.81
CA CYS A 138 3.35 18.59 -0.71
C CYS A 138 4.65 17.91 -1.18
N LYS A 139 5.53 18.61 -1.90
CA LYS A 139 6.70 17.99 -2.56
C LYS A 139 7.58 17.20 -1.60
N MET A 140 7.94 17.78 -0.45
CA MET A 140 8.78 17.12 0.55
C MET A 140 8.08 15.93 1.21
N MET A 141 6.80 16.09 1.58
CA MET A 141 6.03 15.01 2.20
C MET A 141 5.81 13.83 1.25
N ILE A 142 5.59 14.10 -0.04
CA ILE A 142 5.50 13.07 -1.08
C ILE A 142 6.82 12.31 -1.21
N ILE A 143 7.96 13.00 -1.23
CA ILE A 143 9.29 12.36 -1.29
C ILE A 143 9.48 11.45 -0.07
N VAL A 144 9.22 11.96 1.13
CA VAL A 144 9.33 11.19 2.38
C VAL A 144 8.40 9.97 2.34
N PHE A 145 7.15 10.14 1.89
CA PHE A 145 6.19 9.04 1.75
C PHE A 145 6.72 7.93 0.84
N PHE A 146 7.25 8.27 -0.35
CA PHE A 146 7.79 7.28 -1.28
C PHE A 146 9.03 6.56 -0.72
N ILE A 147 9.91 7.28 -0.01
CA ILE A 147 11.05 6.66 0.68
C ILE A 147 10.55 5.67 1.74
N CYS A 148 9.59 6.07 2.58
CA CYS A 148 8.98 5.19 3.58
C CYS A 148 8.31 3.96 2.96
N VAL A 149 7.70 4.07 1.77
CA VAL A 149 7.12 2.94 1.04
C VAL A 149 8.21 1.97 0.58
N ILE A 150 9.32 2.46 0.03
CA ILE A 150 10.44 1.62 -0.41
C ILE A 150 11.10 0.91 0.77
N VAL A 151 11.42 1.66 1.83
CA VAL A 151 12.02 1.09 3.06
C VAL A 151 11.07 0.09 3.71
N GLY A 152 9.78 0.43 3.84
CA GLY A 152 8.78 -0.47 4.40
C GLY A 152 8.60 -1.75 3.58
N ALA A 153 8.61 -1.65 2.24
CA ALA A 153 8.55 -2.83 1.38
C ALA A 153 9.81 -3.69 1.48
N PHE A 154 10.99 -3.08 1.58
CA PHE A 154 12.25 -3.78 1.80
C PHE A 154 12.25 -4.54 3.13
N VAL A 155 11.86 -3.88 4.23
CA VAL A 155 11.71 -4.52 5.54
C VAL A 155 10.70 -5.67 5.44
N ALA A 156 9.52 -5.45 4.84
CA ALA A 156 8.52 -6.50 4.65
C ALA A 156 9.06 -7.71 3.89
N GLY A 157 9.85 -7.49 2.82
CA GLY A 157 10.43 -8.56 2.02
C GLY A 157 11.43 -9.42 2.79
N ASN A 158 12.15 -8.85 3.76
CA ASN A 158 13.12 -9.61 4.56
C ASN A 158 12.49 -10.75 5.36
N GLY A 159 11.21 -10.62 5.75
CA GLY A 159 10.47 -11.64 6.50
C GLY A 159 9.96 -12.81 5.65
N LEU A 160 9.91 -12.69 4.31
CA LEU A 160 9.26 -13.68 3.45
C LEU A 160 10.02 -15.02 3.45
N VAL A 161 11.31 -15.00 3.11
CA VAL A 161 12.12 -16.22 3.04
C VAL A 161 12.21 -16.96 4.39
N PRO A 162 12.56 -16.30 5.52
CA PRO A 162 12.59 -16.98 6.82
C PRO A 162 11.20 -17.48 7.24
N GLY A 163 10.12 -16.76 6.95
CA GLY A 163 8.75 -17.23 7.22
C GLY A 163 8.41 -18.52 6.45
N MET A 164 8.74 -18.59 5.16
CA MET A 164 8.55 -19.81 4.36
C MET A 164 9.40 -20.98 4.87
N LEU A 165 10.63 -20.71 5.34
CA LEU A 165 11.49 -21.74 5.91
C LEU A 165 10.98 -22.29 7.24
N ILE A 166 10.36 -21.46 8.07
CA ILE A 166 9.70 -21.92 9.31
C ILE A 166 8.57 -22.90 8.94
N LEU A 167 7.68 -22.52 8.02
CA LEU A 167 6.58 -23.38 7.58
C LEU A 167 7.07 -24.75 7.06
N LEU A 168 8.09 -24.76 6.20
CA LEU A 168 8.61 -25.99 5.60
C LEU A 168 9.34 -26.91 6.59
N ARG A 169 9.87 -26.35 7.69
CA ARG A 169 10.52 -27.11 8.76
C ARG A 169 9.53 -27.60 9.82
N SER A 170 8.36 -26.99 9.92
CA SER A 170 7.29 -27.45 10.82
C SER A 170 6.51 -28.65 10.29
N VAL A 171 6.76 -29.08 9.04
CA VAL A 171 6.00 -30.14 8.37
C VAL A 171 6.95 -31.19 7.78
N PRO A 172 6.64 -32.50 7.93
CA PRO A 172 7.42 -33.56 7.31
C PRO A 172 7.55 -33.39 5.78
N PRO A 173 8.65 -33.84 5.16
CA PRO A 173 8.91 -33.61 3.74
C PRO A 173 7.80 -34.09 2.81
N ALA A 174 7.11 -35.19 3.17
CA ALA A 174 5.99 -35.74 2.40
C ALA A 174 4.75 -34.81 2.31
N HIS A 175 4.58 -33.88 3.26
CA HIS A 175 3.38 -33.03 3.35
C HIS A 175 3.65 -31.55 3.01
N ARG A 176 4.87 -31.19 2.60
CA ARG A 176 5.24 -29.79 2.31
C ARG A 176 4.43 -29.18 1.17
N SER A 177 4.18 -29.92 0.09
CA SER A 177 3.39 -29.45 -1.05
C SER A 177 1.92 -29.22 -0.68
N ILE A 178 1.34 -30.10 0.14
CA ILE A 178 -0.02 -29.98 0.65
C ILE A 178 -0.13 -28.75 1.56
N SER A 179 0.84 -28.52 2.45
CA SER A 179 0.88 -27.35 3.33
C SER A 179 0.96 -26.03 2.55
N LEU A 180 1.87 -25.93 1.56
CA LEU A 180 1.98 -24.75 0.70
C LEU A 180 0.70 -24.52 -0.13
N GLY A 181 0.07 -25.59 -0.62
CA GLY A 181 -1.21 -25.52 -1.33
C GLY A 181 -2.33 -24.97 -0.44
N LEU A 182 -2.44 -25.47 0.80
CA LEU A 182 -3.41 -24.97 1.77
C LEU A 182 -3.14 -23.51 2.15
N GLN A 183 -1.88 -23.13 2.35
CA GLN A 183 -1.48 -21.74 2.60
C GLN A 183 -1.93 -20.83 1.45
N GLY A 184 -1.64 -21.20 0.20
CA GLY A 184 -2.05 -20.44 -0.98
C GLY A 184 -3.57 -20.33 -1.12
N PHE A 185 -4.30 -21.41 -0.84
CA PHE A 185 -5.77 -21.42 -0.83
C PHE A 185 -6.33 -20.45 0.22
N LEU A 186 -5.84 -20.52 1.46
CA LEU A 186 -6.28 -19.63 2.55
C LEU A 186 -5.94 -18.17 2.29
N VAL A 187 -4.75 -17.87 1.75
CA VAL A 187 -4.37 -16.50 1.35
C VAL A 187 -5.31 -16.00 0.26
N SER A 188 -5.66 -16.83 -0.70
CA SER A 188 -6.58 -16.43 -1.77
C SER A 188 -7.99 -16.15 -1.23
N LEU A 189 -8.51 -17.07 -0.41
CA LEU A 189 -9.86 -16.97 0.14
C LEU A 189 -10.01 -15.80 1.12
N LEU A 190 -9.04 -15.61 2.03
CA LEU A 190 -9.16 -14.69 3.16
C LEU A 190 -8.45 -13.35 2.96
N ALA A 191 -7.50 -13.25 2.02
CA ALA A 191 -6.78 -12.00 1.77
C ALA A 191 -7.06 -11.44 0.37
N THR A 192 -6.89 -12.21 -0.70
CA THR A 192 -6.97 -11.65 -2.06
C THR A 192 -8.40 -11.32 -2.49
N LEU A 193 -9.39 -12.16 -2.16
CA LEU A 193 -10.80 -11.90 -2.45
C LEU A 193 -11.40 -10.71 -1.66
N PRO A 194 -11.25 -10.61 -0.33
CA PRO A 194 -11.82 -9.49 0.42
C PRO A 194 -11.03 -8.19 0.28
N SER A 195 -9.76 -8.24 -0.14
CA SER A 195 -8.91 -7.04 -0.25
C SER A 195 -9.51 -5.95 -1.15
N PRO A 196 -9.88 -6.20 -2.43
CA PRO A 196 -10.50 -5.18 -3.28
C PRO A 196 -11.80 -4.61 -2.72
N LEU A 197 -12.61 -5.43 -2.05
CA LEU A 197 -13.88 -4.99 -1.45
C LEU A 197 -13.63 -4.07 -0.24
N LEU A 198 -12.71 -4.45 0.65
CA LEU A 198 -12.35 -3.65 1.82
C LEU A 198 -11.69 -2.33 1.41
N TRP A 199 -10.73 -2.39 0.48
CA TRP A 199 -10.08 -1.17 -0.02
C TRP A 199 -11.08 -0.29 -0.77
N GLY A 200 -11.91 -0.87 -1.64
CA GLY A 200 -12.99 -0.16 -2.34
C GLY A 200 -13.90 0.60 -1.37
N ALA A 201 -14.40 -0.08 -0.35
CA ALA A 201 -15.24 0.55 0.68
C ALA A 201 -14.52 1.70 1.43
N ILE A 202 -13.22 1.57 1.70
CA ILE A 202 -12.44 2.64 2.32
C ILE A 202 -12.36 3.87 1.39
N PHE A 203 -12.05 3.66 0.11
CA PHE A 203 -12.00 4.76 -0.87
C PHE A 203 -13.37 5.42 -1.06
N ASP A 204 -14.43 4.61 -1.25
CA ASP A 204 -15.79 5.11 -1.44
C ASP A 204 -16.29 5.90 -0.22
N SER A 205 -15.94 5.44 1.00
CA SER A 205 -16.31 6.14 2.24
C SER A 205 -15.63 7.51 2.40
N ALA A 206 -14.50 7.73 1.73
CA ALA A 206 -13.78 9.00 1.76
C ALA A 206 -14.16 9.90 0.57
N CYS A 207 -15.13 9.50 -0.26
CA CYS A 207 -15.57 10.30 -1.38
C CYS A 207 -16.37 11.51 -0.91
N LEU A 208 -16.01 12.70 -1.43
CA LEU A 208 -16.74 13.95 -1.21
C LEU A 208 -17.66 14.27 -2.39
N VAL A 209 -17.18 14.08 -3.62
CA VAL A 209 -17.93 14.39 -4.86
C VAL A 209 -17.89 13.22 -5.81
N TRP A 210 -19.06 12.64 -6.10
CA TRP A 210 -19.22 11.59 -7.10
C TRP A 210 -19.28 12.19 -8.50
N ASN A 211 -18.52 11.62 -9.44
CA ASN A 211 -18.69 11.98 -10.85
C ASN A 211 -19.99 11.38 -11.36
N GLN A 212 -20.85 12.18 -11.99
CA GLN A 212 -22.11 11.72 -12.57
C GLN A 212 -21.85 11.17 -13.97
N THR A 213 -22.33 9.96 -14.26
CA THR A 213 -22.35 9.46 -15.64
C THR A 213 -23.63 9.92 -16.35
N CYS A 214 -23.63 9.92 -17.68
CA CYS A 214 -24.79 10.34 -18.50
C CYS A 214 -26.10 9.60 -18.17
N SER A 215 -26.04 8.47 -17.46
CA SER A 215 -27.21 7.68 -17.02
C SER A 215 -27.66 7.96 -15.58
N SER A 216 -27.24 9.07 -14.95
CA SER A 216 -27.50 9.38 -13.53
C SER A 216 -26.94 8.34 -12.53
N ALA A 217 -26.09 7.42 -13.00
CA ALA A 217 -25.37 6.50 -12.14
C ALA A 217 -24.09 7.18 -11.62
N SER A 218 -23.79 6.97 -10.33
CA SER A 218 -22.55 7.45 -9.71
C SER A 218 -21.35 6.68 -10.30
N GLY A 219 -20.41 7.41 -10.90
CA GLY A 219 -19.17 6.89 -11.46
C GLY A 219 -18.02 6.90 -10.44
N SER A 220 -16.79 7.17 -10.89
CA SER A 220 -15.66 7.31 -9.97
C SER A 220 -15.77 8.59 -9.14
N CYS A 221 -15.25 8.57 -7.92
CA CYS A 221 -15.19 9.78 -7.11
C CYS A 221 -14.21 10.80 -7.71
N ALA A 222 -14.62 12.06 -7.81
CA ALA A 222 -13.83 13.17 -8.35
C ALA A 222 -12.93 13.81 -7.29
N ILE A 223 -13.44 13.96 -6.06
CA ILE A 223 -12.70 14.56 -4.93
C ILE A 223 -12.86 13.67 -3.70
N TYR A 224 -11.75 13.28 -3.10
CA TYR A 224 -11.70 12.53 -1.85
C TYR A 224 -11.28 13.45 -0.70
N ASP A 225 -11.74 13.16 0.52
CA ASP A 225 -11.17 13.72 1.75
C ASP A 225 -9.81 13.04 2.01
N PRO A 226 -8.69 13.76 1.84
CA PRO A 226 -7.37 13.16 1.99
C PRO A 226 -7.03 12.82 3.44
N VAL A 227 -7.63 13.51 4.43
CA VAL A 227 -7.38 13.25 5.84
C VAL A 227 -8.09 11.96 6.25
N ALA A 228 -9.38 11.85 5.93
CA ALA A 228 -10.16 10.65 6.20
C ALA A 228 -9.57 9.44 5.48
N LEU A 229 -9.22 9.58 4.20
CA LEU A 229 -8.62 8.51 3.41
C LEU A 229 -7.30 8.04 4.02
N ARG A 230 -6.37 8.96 4.30
CA ARG A 230 -5.07 8.64 4.90
C ARG A 230 -5.23 7.88 6.22
N ILE A 231 -6.06 8.38 7.12
CA ILE A 231 -6.25 7.79 8.45
C ILE A 231 -6.89 6.40 8.31
N ARG A 232 -8.00 6.27 7.58
CA ARG A 232 -8.71 5.00 7.43
C ARG A 232 -7.82 3.93 6.79
N THR A 233 -7.07 4.26 5.75
CA THR A 233 -6.18 3.32 5.08
C THR A 233 -5.05 2.85 6.01
N HIS A 234 -4.35 3.78 6.67
CA HIS A 234 -3.20 3.40 7.49
C HIS A 234 -3.59 2.74 8.81
N VAL A 235 -4.70 3.15 9.44
CA VAL A 235 -5.24 2.48 10.63
C VAL A 235 -5.65 1.04 10.32
N MET A 236 -6.30 0.81 9.17
CA MET A 236 -6.61 -0.55 8.74
C MET A 236 -5.35 -1.41 8.55
N TYR A 237 -4.31 -0.86 7.93
CA TYR A 237 -3.01 -1.55 7.81
C TYR A 237 -2.39 -1.86 9.18
N VAL A 238 -2.41 -0.90 10.11
CA VAL A 238 -1.90 -1.08 11.47
C VAL A 238 -2.70 -2.15 12.22
N ALA A 239 -4.02 -2.21 12.07
CA ALA A 239 -4.86 -3.24 12.68
C ALA A 239 -4.53 -4.64 12.15
N ILE A 240 -4.46 -4.82 10.81
CA ILE A 240 -4.09 -6.09 10.17
C ILE A 240 -2.67 -6.51 10.57
N ARG A 241 -1.72 -5.56 10.65
CA ARG A 241 -0.34 -5.85 11.04
C ARG A 241 -0.20 -6.16 12.52
N SER A 242 -1.02 -5.55 13.37
CA SER A 242 -1.01 -5.84 14.82
C SER A 242 -1.44 -7.27 15.09
N SER A 243 -2.48 -7.78 14.41
CA SER A 243 -2.87 -9.19 14.55
C SER A 243 -1.78 -10.14 14.06
N ALA A 244 -1.09 -9.80 12.96
CA ALA A 244 0.06 -10.58 12.48
C ALA A 244 1.21 -10.60 13.49
N VAL A 245 1.56 -9.46 14.11
CA VAL A 245 2.61 -9.38 15.14
C VAL A 245 2.27 -10.22 16.37
N LEU A 246 0.99 -10.28 16.78
CA LEU A 246 0.55 -11.14 17.87
C LEU A 246 0.70 -12.63 17.53
N ILE A 247 0.40 -13.02 16.29
CA ILE A 247 0.61 -14.39 15.80
C ILE A 247 2.11 -14.70 15.75
N ASP A 248 2.94 -13.80 15.23
CA ASP A 248 4.40 -13.96 15.20
C ASP A 248 4.96 -14.12 16.62
N LEU A 249 4.46 -13.34 17.60
CA LEU A 249 4.82 -13.47 19.01
C LEU A 249 4.42 -14.83 19.59
N TYR A 250 3.22 -15.32 19.25
CA TYR A 250 2.76 -16.65 19.64
C TYR A 250 3.65 -17.75 19.05
N VAL A 251 4.05 -17.61 17.78
CA VAL A 251 5.00 -18.53 17.13
C VAL A 251 6.37 -18.49 17.82
N VAL A 252 6.89 -17.32 18.19
CA VAL A 252 8.15 -17.20 18.94
C VAL A 252 8.06 -17.90 20.30
N TYR A 253 6.94 -17.73 21.01
CA TYR A 253 6.72 -18.36 22.31
C TYR A 253 6.68 -19.89 22.20
N HIS A 254 6.00 -20.45 21.20
CA HIS A 254 5.91 -21.90 21.01
C HIS A 254 7.13 -22.52 20.32
N ALA A 255 7.82 -21.78 19.45
CA ALA A 255 9.10 -22.18 18.89
C ALA A 255 10.16 -22.37 19.97
N SER A 256 9.92 -21.85 21.19
CA SER A 256 10.69 -22.15 22.39
C SER A 256 10.90 -23.66 22.57
N ASN A 257 9.89 -24.51 22.38
CA ASN A 257 10.05 -25.93 22.70
C ASN A 257 10.56 -26.81 21.55
N ILE A 258 11.03 -26.21 20.44
CA ILE A 258 11.43 -26.95 19.24
C ILE A 258 12.97 -26.91 19.10
N ASN A 259 13.66 -27.85 19.77
CA ASN A 259 15.07 -28.12 19.52
C ASN A 259 15.20 -28.99 18.25
N ILE A 260 15.37 -28.35 17.10
CA ILE A 260 15.53 -29.01 15.78
C ILE A 260 16.89 -29.74 15.66
N LEU A 261 17.80 -29.56 16.61
CA LEU A 261 19.13 -30.21 16.59
C LEU A 261 19.09 -31.71 16.90
N GLU A 262 17.95 -32.26 17.36
CA GLU A 262 17.82 -33.71 17.57
C GLU A 262 17.39 -34.48 16.30
N GLU A 263 16.89 -33.82 15.24
CA GLU A 263 16.52 -34.51 13.99
C GLU A 263 17.71 -34.73 13.02
N GLU A 264 18.90 -34.16 13.29
CA GLU A 264 20.11 -34.52 12.53
C GLU A 264 20.74 -35.85 13.00
N GLU A 265 20.28 -36.45 14.11
CA GLU A 265 20.68 -37.78 14.59
C GLU A 265 19.55 -38.81 14.43
N GLU A 266 19.39 -39.33 13.20
CA GLU A 266 18.73 -40.59 12.79
C GLU A 266 17.18 -40.67 12.75
N PRO A 267 16.61 -41.07 11.58
CA PRO A 267 16.37 -42.50 11.37
C PRO A 267 16.82 -43.06 9.99
N ASP A 268 17.41 -42.25 9.09
CA ASP A 268 17.77 -42.73 7.74
C ASP A 268 19.04 -43.63 7.73
N ASN A 269 19.76 -43.71 8.86
CA ASN A 269 20.92 -44.58 9.03
C ASN A 269 20.61 -45.92 9.72
N VAL A 270 19.45 -46.10 10.34
CA VAL A 270 19.08 -47.36 11.00
C VAL A 270 18.50 -48.36 9.99
N GLU A 271 17.54 -47.93 9.15
CA GLU A 271 16.96 -48.79 8.10
C GLU A 271 17.97 -49.20 7.01
N ARG A 272 18.92 -48.31 6.67
CA ARG A 272 19.99 -48.60 5.72
C ARG A 272 21.07 -49.54 6.29
N ARG A 273 21.23 -49.58 7.63
CA ARG A 273 22.24 -50.43 8.28
C ARG A 273 21.72 -51.83 8.60
N GLU A 274 20.43 -51.97 8.93
CA GLU A 274 19.80 -53.29 9.13
C GLU A 274 19.63 -54.07 7.82
N SER A 275 19.34 -53.38 6.70
CA SER A 275 19.23 -54.01 5.37
C SER A 275 20.58 -54.51 4.81
N LEU A 276 21.70 -53.92 5.20
CA LEU A 276 23.05 -54.39 4.79
C LEU A 276 23.60 -55.54 5.64
N THR A 277 23.06 -55.79 6.84
CA THR A 277 23.53 -56.84 7.76
C THR A 277 22.83 -58.19 7.60
N LEU A 278 21.77 -58.27 6.78
CA LEU A 278 20.91 -59.45 6.65
C LEU A 278 21.13 -60.28 5.37
N GLU A 279 22.15 -60.01 4.56
CA GLU A 279 22.59 -60.95 3.51
C GLU A 279 23.64 -61.93 4.09
N PRO A 280 23.27 -63.18 4.44
CA PRO A 280 24.25 -64.21 4.71
C PRO A 280 25.00 -64.58 3.41
N LEU A 281 26.33 -64.60 3.50
CA LEU A 281 27.20 -65.19 2.49
C LEU A 281 26.73 -66.62 2.13
N PRO A 282 26.47 -66.95 0.85
CA PRO A 282 26.44 -68.33 0.42
C PRO A 282 27.89 -68.84 0.38
N ASN A 283 28.31 -69.50 1.44
CA ASN A 283 29.54 -70.28 1.40
C ASN A 283 29.26 -71.68 0.86
N THR A 284 29.96 -71.93 -0.26
CA THR A 284 30.64 -73.16 -0.68
C THR A 284 29.86 -74.33 -1.29
N LEU A 285 30.41 -74.74 -2.45
CA LEU A 285 30.61 -76.10 -3.00
C LEU A 285 29.39 -76.98 -3.27
#